data_AF-A0A7Z7NQB6-F1
#
_entry.id   AF-A0A7Z7NQB6-F1
#
_cell.length_a   1.000
_cell.length_b   1.000
_cell.length_c   1.000
_cell.angle_alpha   90.00
_cell.angle_beta   90.00
_cell.angle_gamma   90.00
#
_symmetry.space_group_name_H-M   'P 1'
#
loop_
_entity.id
_entity.type
_entity.pdbx_description
1 polymer ?
#
loop_
_entity_poly.entity_id
_entity_poly.type
_entity_poly.pdbx_seq_one_letter_code
_entity_poly.pdbx_strand_id
1 'polypeptide(L)'
;MKRIILTCVLACEAIVANAQLYSFPAPPMTVADCLPGQQWLRRGNGLPYCGVPEPAPLPPPPPPPPPLTCRFQNPIFAITMGPMGNCSADGGCAGYGIVVNDGSYTPAWSRMWSNAEISDEQDFSNKAMAALATSQYRLGAWKLSTIGNGNYGNSSMYEVCK
;
A
#
# COMPACT_ATOMS: atom_id res chain seq x y z
N MET A 1 -0.49 46.62 95.81
CA MET A 1 -0.48 45.53 94.80
C MET A 1 -1.86 44.89 94.74
N LYS A 2 -2.52 44.91 93.58
CA LYS A 2 -3.61 44.00 93.17
C LYS A 2 -3.88 44.30 91.69
N ARG A 3 -3.50 43.37 90.80
CA ARG A 3 -3.80 43.43 89.36
C ARG A 3 -5.05 42.59 89.12
N ILE A 4 -6.07 43.17 88.48
CA ILE A 4 -7.30 42.50 88.08
C ILE A 4 -7.17 42.18 86.60
N ILE A 5 -7.26 40.90 86.25
CA ILE A 5 -7.32 40.42 84.86
C ILE A 5 -8.80 40.24 84.54
N LEU A 6 -9.30 41.03 83.59
CA LEU A 6 -10.68 40.96 83.09
C LEU A 6 -10.68 40.13 81.81
N THR A 7 -11.23 38.92 81.86
CA THR A 7 -11.42 38.04 80.70
C THR A 7 -12.79 38.30 80.08
N CYS A 8 -12.82 38.94 78.90
CA CYS A 8 -14.02 39.01 78.05
C CYS A 8 -14.20 37.67 77.31
N VAL A 9 -15.31 36.98 77.57
CA VAL A 9 -15.75 35.83 76.78
C VAL A 9 -16.80 36.32 75.79
N LEU A 10 -16.47 36.31 74.49
CA LEU A 10 -17.45 36.47 73.41
C LEU A 10 -18.11 35.11 73.17
N ALA A 11 -19.41 34.99 73.47
CA ALA A 11 -20.23 33.87 73.00
C ALA A 11 -20.83 34.24 71.64
N CYS A 12 -20.41 33.55 70.57
CA CYS A 12 -21.08 33.61 69.27
C CYS A 12 -22.15 32.51 69.22
N GLU A 13 -23.42 32.89 69.19
CA GLU A 13 -24.52 31.99 68.88
C GLU A 13 -24.67 31.91 67.34
N ALA A 14 -24.44 30.72 66.77
CA ALA A 14 -24.68 30.46 65.35
C ALA A 14 -26.09 29.86 65.18
N ILE A 15 -27.00 30.61 64.54
CA ILE A 15 -28.34 30.13 64.18
C ILE A 15 -28.21 29.31 62.89
N VAL A 16 -28.48 28.01 62.96
CA VAL A 16 -28.48 27.10 61.80
C VAL A 16 -29.87 27.07 61.19
N ALA A 17 -30.06 27.75 60.05
CA ALA A 17 -31.30 27.66 59.27
C ALA A 17 -31.27 26.41 58.38
N ASN A 18 -32.11 25.43 58.69
CA ASN A 18 -32.27 24.22 57.87
C ASN A 18 -33.22 24.50 56.71
N ALA A 19 -32.68 24.79 55.52
CA ALA A 19 -33.45 24.82 54.28
C ALA A 19 -33.61 23.39 53.74
N GLN A 20 -34.83 22.88 53.70
CA GLN A 20 -35.13 21.60 53.03
C GLN A 20 -35.41 21.86 51.54
N LEU A 21 -34.53 21.36 50.67
CA LEU A 21 -34.79 21.32 49.23
C LEU A 21 -35.77 20.18 48.92
N TYR A 22 -36.95 20.53 48.44
CA TYR A 22 -37.85 19.57 47.80
C TYR A 22 -37.44 19.41 46.33
N SER A 23 -36.94 18.22 45.97
CA SER A 23 -36.68 17.84 44.58
C SER A 23 -37.89 17.11 44.02
N PHE A 24 -38.55 17.72 43.03
CA PHE A 24 -39.59 17.05 42.26
C PHE A 24 -38.95 16.39 41.04
N PRO A 25 -39.30 15.14 40.69
CA PRO A 25 -38.83 14.52 39.46
C PRO A 25 -39.34 15.33 38.27
N ALA A 26 -38.40 15.85 37.46
CA ALA A 26 -38.75 16.54 36.23
C ALA A 26 -39.52 15.58 35.32
N PRO A 27 -40.62 16.02 34.68
CA PRO A 27 -41.31 15.20 33.69
C PRO A 27 -40.31 14.77 32.60
N PRO A 28 -40.39 13.52 32.10
CA PRO A 28 -39.51 13.05 31.05
C PRO A 28 -39.72 13.96 29.84
N MET A 29 -38.68 14.72 29.47
CA MET A 29 -38.70 15.46 28.22
C MET A 29 -38.89 14.44 27.11
N THR A 30 -39.99 14.53 26.37
CA THR A 30 -40.21 13.73 25.17
C THR A 30 -39.10 14.08 24.19
N VAL A 31 -38.08 13.22 24.11
CA VAL A 31 -37.12 13.26 23.01
C VAL A 31 -37.95 13.14 21.75
N ALA A 32 -37.96 14.18 20.92
CA ALA A 32 -38.71 14.14 19.67
C ALA A 32 -38.14 12.96 18.84
N ASP A 33 -38.90 11.88 18.71
CA ASP A 33 -38.49 10.78 17.85
C ASP A 33 -38.48 11.30 16.41
N CYS A 34 -37.33 11.16 15.75
CA CYS A 34 -37.22 11.50 14.35
C CYS A 34 -38.08 10.52 13.52
N LEU A 35 -38.59 11.00 12.38
CA LEU A 35 -39.32 10.13 11.45
C LEU A 35 -38.41 8.96 10.99
N PRO A 36 -38.98 7.81 10.61
CA PRO A 36 -38.21 6.69 10.08
C PRO A 36 -37.26 7.13 8.95
N GLY A 37 -35.97 6.81 9.09
CA GLY A 37 -34.92 7.19 8.13
C GLY A 37 -34.22 8.53 8.43
N GLN A 38 -34.63 9.24 9.47
CA GLN A 38 -33.94 10.45 9.96
C GLN A 38 -33.17 10.15 11.26
N GLN A 39 -32.08 10.89 11.46
CA GLN A 39 -31.30 10.86 12.70
C GLN A 39 -31.16 12.28 13.26
N TRP A 40 -30.84 12.36 14.55
CA TRP A 40 -30.49 13.61 15.20
C TRP A 40 -29.17 14.17 14.65
N LEU A 41 -29.25 15.32 13.99
CA LEU A 41 -28.13 16.11 13.49
C LEU A 41 -28.03 17.43 14.24
N ARG A 42 -26.88 18.10 14.15
CA ARG A 42 -26.67 19.45 14.70
C ARG A 42 -26.55 20.45 13.58
N ARG A 43 -27.28 21.57 13.69
CA ARG A 43 -27.10 22.72 12.80
C ARG A 43 -25.79 23.45 13.13
N GLY A 44 -25.33 24.30 12.22
CA GLY A 44 -24.16 25.17 12.46
C GLY A 44 -24.31 26.11 13.65
N ASN A 45 -25.54 26.39 14.11
CA ASN A 45 -25.83 27.14 15.33
C ASN A 45 -25.96 26.28 16.60
N GLY A 46 -25.64 24.98 16.53
CA GLY A 46 -25.63 24.06 17.66
C GLY A 46 -26.99 23.45 18.03
N LEU A 47 -28.10 23.87 17.40
CA LEU A 47 -29.42 23.32 17.70
C LEU A 47 -29.61 21.92 17.09
N PRO A 48 -30.19 20.97 17.86
CA PRO A 48 -30.47 19.63 17.35
C PRO A 48 -31.69 19.65 16.41
N TYR A 49 -31.65 18.87 15.34
CA TYR A 49 -32.75 18.70 14.39
C TYR A 49 -32.72 17.30 13.77
N CYS A 50 -33.86 16.81 13.28
CA CYS A 50 -33.92 15.56 12.53
C CYS A 50 -33.56 15.78 11.06
N GLY A 51 -32.66 14.96 10.52
CA GLY A 51 -32.28 15.01 9.12
C GLY A 51 -31.70 13.69 8.61
N VAL A 52 -31.51 13.60 7.30
CA VAL A 52 -30.89 12.44 6.65
C VAL A 52 -29.38 12.65 6.66
N PRO A 53 -28.55 11.67 7.10
CA PRO A 53 -27.11 11.76 6.95
C PRO A 53 -26.74 11.97 5.48
N GLU A 54 -25.92 12.98 5.20
CA GLU A 54 -25.33 13.11 3.88
C GLU A 54 -24.43 11.90 3.61
N PRO A 55 -24.49 11.28 2.42
CA PRO A 55 -23.59 10.19 2.06
C PRO A 55 -22.14 10.66 2.22
N ALA A 56 -21.29 9.81 2.80
CA ALA A 56 -19.87 10.11 2.86
C ALA A 56 -19.35 10.37 1.43
N PRO A 57 -18.53 11.42 1.22
CA PRO A 57 -17.94 11.67 -0.08
C PRO A 57 -17.14 10.44 -0.53
N LEU A 58 -17.29 10.07 -1.81
CA LEU A 58 -16.50 8.98 -2.39
C LEU A 58 -15.00 9.34 -2.28
N PRO A 59 -14.12 8.38 -1.93
CA PRO A 59 -12.69 8.61 -1.95
C PRO A 59 -12.27 9.02 -3.37
N PRO A 60 -11.30 9.95 -3.51
CA PRO A 60 -10.78 10.32 -4.82
C PRO A 60 -10.24 9.07 -5.54
N PRO A 61 -10.36 8.99 -6.87
CA PRO A 61 -9.78 7.88 -7.62
C PRO A 61 -8.27 7.83 -7.37
N PRO A 62 -7.67 6.63 -7.32
CA PRO A 62 -6.23 6.51 -7.18
C PRO A 62 -5.52 7.20 -8.37
N PRO A 63 -4.37 7.83 -8.14
CA PRO A 63 -3.59 8.43 -9.23
C PRO A 63 -3.21 7.36 -10.28
N PRO A 64 -3.11 7.73 -11.57
CA PRO A 64 -2.64 6.81 -12.60
C PRO A 64 -1.22 6.30 -12.28
N PRO A 65 -0.88 5.04 -12.61
CA PRO A 65 0.49 4.55 -12.51
C PRO A 65 1.45 5.39 -13.37
N PRO A 66 2.71 5.58 -12.95
CA PRO A 66 3.73 6.19 -13.79
C PRO A 66 3.90 5.40 -15.12
N PRO A 67 4.19 6.07 -16.25
CA PRO A 67 4.48 5.38 -17.50
C PRO A 67 5.77 4.56 -17.35
N LEU A 68 5.70 3.26 -17.67
CA LEU A 68 6.88 2.40 -17.75
C LEU A 68 7.84 2.96 -18.80
N THR A 69 9.09 3.19 -18.40
CA THR A 69 10.13 3.67 -19.34
C THR A 69 10.86 2.46 -19.89
N CYS A 70 10.49 2.06 -21.11
CA CYS A 70 11.10 0.94 -21.82
C CYS A 70 12.24 1.43 -22.71
N ARG A 71 13.38 0.72 -22.70
CA ARG A 71 14.56 1.04 -23.51
C ARG A 71 15.06 -0.19 -24.24
N PHE A 72 15.57 0.01 -25.45
CA PHE A 72 16.22 -1.03 -26.23
C PHE A 72 17.42 -0.50 -27.00
N GLN A 73 18.57 -1.13 -26.80
CA GLN A 73 19.80 -0.93 -27.57
C GLN A 73 20.65 -2.19 -27.38
N ASN A 74 20.67 -3.09 -28.36
CA ASN A 74 21.46 -4.32 -28.25
C ASN A 74 22.98 -4.03 -28.26
N PRO A 75 23.79 -4.54 -27.31
CA PRO A 75 23.45 -5.34 -26.12
C PRO A 75 23.41 -4.53 -24.81
N ILE A 76 23.44 -3.19 -24.86
CA ILE A 76 23.57 -2.30 -23.69
C ILE A 76 22.26 -2.20 -22.88
N PHE A 77 21.11 -2.18 -23.56
CA PHE A 77 19.77 -2.18 -22.98
C PHE A 77 18.94 -3.28 -23.65
N ALA A 78 18.94 -4.48 -23.08
CA ALA A 78 18.17 -5.61 -23.61
C ALA A 78 17.86 -6.63 -22.52
N ILE A 79 16.68 -7.24 -22.59
CA ILE A 79 16.39 -8.51 -21.91
C ILE A 79 16.54 -9.61 -22.95
N THR A 80 17.51 -10.49 -22.75
CA THR A 80 17.76 -11.64 -23.63
C THR A 80 17.28 -12.91 -22.94
N MET A 81 16.49 -13.72 -23.65
CA MET A 81 15.95 -14.98 -23.17
C MET A 81 16.26 -16.09 -24.16
N GLY A 82 16.70 -17.25 -23.68
CA GLY A 82 16.93 -18.42 -24.54
C GLY A 82 17.97 -19.38 -23.97
N PRO A 83 18.53 -20.25 -24.83
CA PRO A 83 19.58 -21.20 -24.46
C PRO A 83 20.84 -20.46 -23.99
N MET A 84 21.36 -20.84 -22.82
CA MET A 84 22.50 -20.20 -22.17
C MET A 84 23.37 -21.23 -21.43
N GLY A 85 24.57 -20.81 -21.03
CA GLY A 85 25.50 -21.63 -20.25
C GLY A 85 26.62 -22.18 -21.12
N ASN A 86 27.12 -23.37 -20.76
CA ASN A 86 28.13 -24.03 -21.57
C ASN A 86 27.46 -24.56 -22.85
N CYS A 87 27.63 -23.84 -23.95
CA CYS A 87 27.10 -24.23 -25.24
C CYS A 87 28.19 -24.93 -26.06
N SER A 88 27.82 -26.07 -26.64
CA SER A 88 28.66 -26.87 -27.51
C SER A 88 28.53 -26.41 -28.96
N ALA A 89 29.51 -26.78 -29.79
CA ALA A 89 29.51 -26.48 -31.22
C ALA A 89 28.43 -27.21 -32.02
N ASP A 90 27.75 -28.17 -31.40
CA ASP A 90 26.64 -28.93 -31.98
C ASP A 90 25.27 -28.27 -31.73
N GLY A 91 25.25 -27.04 -31.19
CA GLY A 91 24.04 -26.24 -30.98
C GLY A 91 23.34 -26.48 -29.65
N GLY A 92 23.86 -27.39 -28.82
CA GLY A 92 23.31 -27.68 -27.49
C GLY A 92 23.90 -26.78 -26.40
N CYS A 93 23.05 -26.09 -25.65
CA CYS A 93 23.42 -25.37 -24.43
C CYS A 93 23.06 -26.18 -23.17
N ALA A 94 23.85 -26.02 -22.10
CA ALA A 94 23.62 -26.70 -20.82
C ALA A 94 22.32 -26.28 -20.10
N GLY A 95 21.69 -25.18 -20.53
CA GLY A 95 20.46 -24.69 -19.93
C GLY A 95 19.79 -23.60 -20.75
N TYR A 96 18.79 -23.00 -20.10
CA TYR A 96 18.08 -21.81 -20.56
C TYR A 96 18.26 -20.71 -19.54
N GLY A 97 18.20 -19.46 -19.98
CA GLY A 97 18.40 -18.34 -19.10
C GLY A 97 17.82 -17.05 -19.60
N ILE A 98 17.83 -16.10 -18.69
CA ILE A 98 17.48 -14.72 -18.92
C ILE A 98 18.63 -13.83 -18.45
N VAL A 99 18.97 -12.85 -19.27
CA VAL A 99 20.01 -11.86 -18.99
C VAL A 99 19.41 -10.48 -19.24
N VAL A 100 19.61 -9.57 -18.29
CA VAL A 100 19.20 -8.17 -18.39
C VAL A 100 20.45 -7.31 -18.43
N ASN A 101 20.64 -6.61 -19.54
CA ASN A 101 21.62 -5.55 -19.70
C ASN A 101 20.92 -4.21 -19.51
N ASP A 102 21.42 -3.39 -18.59
CA ASP A 102 20.84 -2.06 -18.27
C ASP A 102 21.97 -1.03 -18.17
N GLY A 103 22.45 -0.57 -19.32
CA GLY A 103 23.47 0.48 -19.42
C GLY A 103 24.91 -0.03 -19.50
N SER A 104 25.12 -1.34 -19.59
CA SER A 104 26.45 -1.95 -19.70
C SER A 104 26.42 -3.28 -20.46
N TYR A 105 27.57 -3.69 -20.99
CA TYR A 105 27.80 -5.03 -21.56
C TYR A 105 27.77 -6.13 -20.48
N THR A 106 28.02 -5.78 -19.23
CA THR A 106 27.87 -6.68 -18.09
C THR A 106 26.40 -6.81 -17.69
N PRO A 107 25.85 -8.02 -17.52
CA PRO A 107 24.49 -8.22 -17.03
C PRO A 107 24.27 -7.50 -15.70
N ALA A 108 23.24 -6.64 -15.65
CA ALA A 108 22.76 -6.06 -14.39
C ALA A 108 22.02 -7.11 -13.55
N TRP A 109 21.38 -8.06 -14.22
CA TRP A 109 20.71 -9.20 -13.59
C TRP A 109 20.68 -10.39 -14.54
N SER A 110 20.73 -11.59 -14.00
CA SER A 110 20.56 -12.81 -14.79
C SER A 110 20.02 -13.95 -13.95
N ARG A 111 19.40 -14.92 -14.60
CA ARG A 111 19.01 -16.19 -14.00
C ARG A 111 19.10 -17.29 -15.04
N MET A 112 19.47 -18.48 -14.59
CA MET A 112 19.61 -19.66 -15.42
C MET A 112 18.90 -20.86 -14.80
N TRP A 113 18.50 -21.77 -15.65
CA TRP A 113 17.91 -23.06 -15.32
C TRP A 113 18.60 -24.14 -16.15
N SER A 114 18.84 -25.28 -15.55
CA SER A 114 19.34 -26.46 -16.27
C SER A 114 18.28 -27.03 -17.20
N ASN A 115 18.70 -27.80 -18.21
CA ASN A 115 17.76 -28.50 -19.10
C ASN A 115 16.83 -29.48 -18.36
N ALA A 116 17.23 -29.98 -17.18
CA ALA A 116 16.38 -30.86 -16.37
C ALA A 116 15.27 -30.11 -15.63
N GLU A 117 15.40 -28.78 -15.46
CA GLU A 117 14.40 -27.93 -14.79
C GLU A 117 13.38 -27.32 -15.75
N ILE A 118 13.61 -27.48 -17.06
CA ILE A 118 12.82 -26.90 -18.15
C ILE A 118 12.21 -28.05 -18.93
N SER A 119 10.90 -28.19 -18.83
CA SER A 119 10.16 -29.25 -19.53
C SER A 119 9.92 -28.90 -21.01
N ASP A 120 9.62 -27.64 -21.30
CA ASP A 120 9.41 -27.12 -22.65
C ASP A 120 9.63 -25.59 -22.70
N GLU A 121 9.42 -24.99 -23.88
CA GLU A 121 9.59 -23.54 -24.08
C GLU A 121 8.58 -22.71 -23.26
N GLN A 122 7.35 -23.20 -23.07
CA GLN A 122 6.34 -22.50 -22.30
C GLN A 122 6.68 -22.49 -20.80
N ASP A 123 7.20 -23.59 -20.28
CA ASP A 123 7.71 -23.71 -18.91
C ASP A 123 8.90 -22.76 -18.69
N PHE A 124 9.82 -22.67 -19.67
CA PHE A 124 10.87 -21.66 -19.64
C PHE A 124 10.32 -20.23 -19.60
N SER A 125 9.39 -19.88 -20.49
CA SER A 125 8.75 -18.56 -20.49
C SER A 125 8.09 -18.26 -19.14
N ASN A 126 7.34 -19.20 -18.56
CA ASN A 126 6.68 -19.03 -17.28
C ASN A 126 7.67 -18.78 -16.14
N LYS A 127 8.76 -19.56 -16.06
CA LYS A 127 9.82 -19.38 -15.06
C LYS A 127 10.57 -18.07 -15.24
N ALA A 128 10.86 -17.66 -16.47
CA ALA A 128 11.51 -16.41 -16.78
C ALA A 128 10.65 -15.20 -16.36
N MET A 129 9.35 -15.22 -16.68
CA MET A 129 8.41 -14.20 -16.23
C MET A 129 8.31 -14.13 -14.71
N ALA A 130 8.22 -15.28 -14.04
CA ALA A 130 8.19 -15.35 -12.58
C ALA A 130 9.47 -14.78 -11.96
N ALA A 131 10.64 -15.08 -12.54
CA ALA A 131 11.91 -14.55 -12.07
C ALA A 131 12.00 -13.02 -12.28
N LEU A 132 11.57 -12.51 -13.42
CA LEU A 132 11.50 -11.06 -13.67
C LEU A 132 10.54 -10.35 -12.72
N ALA A 133 9.41 -10.97 -12.37
CA ALA A 133 8.45 -10.40 -11.44
C ALA A 133 9.07 -10.14 -10.05
N THR A 134 10.03 -10.98 -9.63
CA THR A 134 10.81 -10.79 -8.39
C THR A 134 11.93 -9.75 -8.50
N SER A 135 12.17 -9.23 -9.71
CA SER A 135 13.16 -8.20 -9.98
C SER A 135 12.50 -6.81 -10.18
N GLN A 136 13.33 -5.77 -10.28
CA GLN A 136 12.91 -4.43 -10.68
C GLN A 136 12.68 -4.28 -12.19
N TYR A 137 12.93 -5.32 -12.98
CA TYR A 137 12.81 -5.28 -14.43
C TYR A 137 11.48 -5.88 -14.90
N ARG A 138 11.02 -5.40 -16.05
CA ARG A 138 9.84 -5.90 -16.76
C ARG A 138 10.19 -6.07 -18.23
N LEU A 139 9.63 -7.12 -18.82
CA LEU A 139 9.68 -7.36 -20.25
C LEU A 139 8.85 -6.30 -20.98
N GLY A 140 9.48 -5.56 -21.90
CA GLY A 140 8.79 -4.70 -22.84
C GLY A 140 8.48 -5.39 -24.15
N ALA A 141 8.39 -4.62 -25.24
CA ALA A 141 8.12 -5.18 -26.55
C ALA A 141 9.25 -6.13 -26.99
N TRP A 142 8.87 -7.22 -27.66
CA TRP A 142 9.80 -8.05 -28.42
C TRP A 142 10.42 -7.22 -29.55
N LYS A 143 11.72 -7.40 -29.79
CA LYS A 143 12.46 -6.64 -30.80
C LYS A 143 13.05 -7.50 -31.89
N LEU A 144 13.77 -8.54 -31.51
CA LEU A 144 14.44 -9.40 -32.46
C LEU A 144 14.72 -10.77 -31.86
N SER A 145 14.93 -11.73 -32.74
CA SER A 145 15.49 -13.03 -32.39
C SER A 145 16.85 -13.18 -33.06
N THR A 146 17.83 -13.60 -32.28
CA THR A 146 19.13 -13.98 -32.81
C THR A 146 19.09 -15.45 -33.16
N ILE A 147 19.25 -15.75 -34.45
CA ILE A 147 19.36 -17.13 -34.93
C ILE A 147 20.66 -17.71 -34.38
N GLY A 148 20.57 -18.88 -33.77
CA GLY A 148 21.71 -19.63 -33.28
C GLY A 148 22.71 -19.92 -34.40
N ASN A 149 24.00 -19.75 -34.12
CA ASN A 149 25.07 -19.92 -35.10
C ASN A 149 25.77 -21.29 -34.99
N GLY A 150 25.08 -22.30 -34.46
CA GLY A 150 25.65 -23.62 -34.16
C GLY A 150 26.40 -23.69 -32.83
N ASN A 151 26.92 -22.57 -32.31
CA ASN A 151 27.51 -22.53 -30.96
C ASN A 151 26.54 -22.06 -29.89
N TYR A 152 25.44 -21.42 -30.27
CA TYR A 152 24.39 -20.93 -29.37
C TYR A 152 23.04 -21.27 -29.98
N GLY A 153 22.04 -21.55 -29.13
CA GLY A 153 20.67 -21.69 -29.59
C GLY A 153 19.99 -20.35 -29.88
N ASN A 154 18.78 -20.39 -30.45
CA ASN A 154 18.02 -19.18 -30.77
C ASN A 154 17.69 -18.40 -29.49
N SER A 155 17.98 -17.09 -29.47
CA SER A 155 17.62 -16.23 -28.35
C SER A 155 16.66 -15.13 -28.79
N SER A 156 15.76 -14.74 -27.90
CA SER A 156 14.81 -13.65 -28.09
C SER A 156 15.23 -12.45 -27.25
N MET A 157 15.22 -11.27 -27.86
CA MET A 157 15.57 -10.02 -27.21
C MET A 157 14.37 -9.08 -27.11
N TYR A 158 14.23 -8.46 -25.96
CA TYR A 158 13.13 -7.60 -25.60
C TYR A 158 13.63 -6.28 -24.99
N GLU A 159 12.74 -5.29 -24.97
CA GLU A 159 12.95 -4.06 -24.21
C GLU A 159 13.12 -4.32 -22.71
N VAL A 160 13.98 -3.51 -22.09
CA VAL A 160 14.12 -3.43 -20.64
C VAL A 160 13.21 -2.30 -20.16
N CYS A 161 12.19 -2.65 -19.39
CA CYS A 161 11.34 -1.69 -18.69
C CYS A 161 11.60 -1.75 -17.18
N LYS A 162 11.44 -0.62 -16.51
CA LYS A 162 11.63 -0.45 -15.07
C LYS A 162 10.56 0.49 -14.51
#